data_AF-A0A850NSB3-F1
#
_entry.id   AF-A0A850NSB3-F1
#
_cell.length_a   1.000
_cell.length_b   1.000
_cell.length_c   1.000
_cell.angle_alpha   90.00
_cell.angle_beta   90.00
_cell.angle_gamma   90.00
#
_symmetry.space_group_name_H-M   'P 1'
#
loop_
_entity.id
_entity.type
_entity.pdbx_description
1 polymer ?
#
loop_
_entity_poly.entity_id
_entity_poly.type
_entity_poly.pdbx_seq_one_letter_code
_entity_poly.pdbx_strand_id
1 'polypeptide(L)'
;AIGCVLYWGAVVLLEPNLGWSALMSRSAVAFCAVSLLSVRSTAVGVLRLFDRFDLGAMADATTPLMRFAGALVVVATRPSVGGFLLAWGMAEIVTAASYWIAVRRLTAPRLRLPILRGASRAPRDAPGLWRFSWTTNLVLTLEAASRQVAVVLVGLATGPVAAGNYRLAVQLSQSIIRVSDMASRAIFAEFARTHGDAGGAGIDARRLFAHITRLAVAAALGLTLV
;
A
#
# COMPACT_ATOMS: atom_id res chain seq x y z
N ALA A 1 -15.02 0.51 10.02
CA ALA A 1 -16.06 1.29 10.74
C ALA A 1 -15.49 2.55 11.38
N ILE A 2 -14.56 2.45 12.34
CA ILE A 2 -13.97 3.62 13.05
C ILE A 2 -13.31 4.62 12.09
N GLY A 3 -12.53 4.17 11.11
CA GLY A 3 -11.93 5.05 10.10
C GLY A 3 -12.95 5.78 9.19
N CYS A 4 -14.15 5.21 9.02
CA CYS A 4 -15.23 5.84 8.25
C CYS A 4 -15.91 6.96 9.04
N VAL A 5 -16.09 6.75 10.34
CA VAL A 5 -16.65 7.75 11.27
C VAL A 5 -15.66 8.91 11.47
N LEU A 6 -14.36 8.60 11.62
CA LEU A 6 -13.30 9.61 11.67
C LEU A 6 -13.20 10.42 10.38
N TYR A 7 -13.33 9.75 9.22
CA TYR A 7 -13.33 10.42 7.92
C TYR A 7 -14.56 11.31 7.73
N TRP A 8 -15.75 10.83 8.09
CA TRP A 8 -16.98 11.62 8.05
C TRP A 8 -16.88 12.85 8.95
N GLY A 9 -16.33 12.70 10.16
CA GLY A 9 -16.06 13.83 11.07
C GLY A 9 -15.05 14.83 10.49
N ALA A 10 -13.98 14.34 9.84
CA ALA A 10 -13.01 15.21 9.18
C ALA A 10 -13.64 15.99 8.02
N VAL A 11 -14.46 15.36 7.17
CA VAL A 11 -15.15 16.04 6.06
C VAL A 11 -16.07 17.13 6.57
N VAL A 12 -16.89 16.87 7.59
CA VAL A 12 -17.81 17.87 8.16
C VAL A 12 -17.08 19.06 8.77
N LEU A 13 -15.90 18.84 9.37
CA LEU A 13 -15.11 19.90 10.00
C LEU A 13 -14.30 20.73 8.99
N LEU A 14 -13.88 20.11 7.88
CA LEU A 14 -13.01 20.72 6.86
C LEU A 14 -13.76 21.30 5.66
N GLU A 15 -14.97 20.86 5.37
CA GLU A 15 -15.80 21.35 4.26
C GLU A 15 -16.03 22.88 4.27
N PRO A 16 -16.28 23.55 5.42
CA PRO A 16 -16.46 25.00 5.45
C PRO A 16 -15.19 25.80 5.17
N ASN A 17 -14.01 25.22 5.46
CA ASN A 17 -12.72 25.92 5.36
C ASN A 17 -12.00 25.70 4.02
N LEU A 18 -12.43 24.72 3.21
CA LEU A 18 -11.71 24.29 2.01
C LEU A 18 -12.46 24.52 0.68
N GLY A 19 -13.71 24.97 0.71
CA GLY A 19 -14.46 25.36 -0.50
C GLY A 19 -14.70 24.21 -1.50
N TRP A 20 -14.79 22.98 -1.02
CA TRP A 20 -14.96 21.80 -1.87
C TRP A 20 -16.35 21.76 -2.51
N SER A 21 -16.44 21.44 -3.80
CA SER A 21 -17.74 21.23 -4.46
C SER A 21 -18.42 19.96 -3.95
N ALA A 22 -19.76 19.95 -3.90
CA ALA A 22 -20.56 18.83 -3.40
C ALA A 22 -20.34 17.50 -4.16
N LEU A 23 -19.78 17.57 -5.39
CA LEU A 23 -19.39 16.40 -6.18
C LEU A 23 -18.06 15.79 -5.69
N MET A 24 -17.11 16.64 -5.29
CA MET A 24 -15.81 16.23 -4.75
C MET A 24 -16.00 15.47 -3.42
N SER A 25 -16.83 16.02 -2.52
CA SER A 25 -17.15 15.42 -1.23
C SER A 25 -17.79 14.03 -1.39
N ARG A 26 -18.78 13.88 -2.28
CA ARG A 26 -19.41 12.58 -2.57
C ARG A 26 -18.44 11.56 -3.16
N SER A 27 -17.57 11.98 -4.09
CA SER A 27 -16.58 11.08 -4.70
C SER A 27 -15.54 10.59 -3.68
N ALA A 28 -15.16 11.43 -2.72
CA ALA A 28 -14.21 11.08 -1.68
C ALA A 28 -14.82 10.13 -0.63
N VAL A 29 -16.10 10.32 -0.27
CA VAL A 29 -16.87 9.38 0.56
C VAL A 29 -17.01 8.02 -0.14
N ALA A 30 -17.33 8.00 -1.44
CA ALA A 30 -17.40 6.77 -2.23
C ALA A 30 -16.05 6.04 -2.28
N PHE A 31 -14.95 6.77 -2.46
CA PHE A 31 -13.60 6.20 -2.40
C PHE A 31 -13.29 5.59 -1.03
N CYS A 32 -13.65 6.26 0.07
CA CYS A 32 -13.50 5.72 1.41
C CYS A 32 -14.31 4.45 1.63
N ALA A 33 -15.55 4.38 1.12
CA ALA A 33 -16.38 3.19 1.18
C ALA A 33 -15.75 2.02 0.41
N VAL A 34 -15.23 2.26 -0.80
CA VAL A 34 -14.52 1.25 -1.60
C VAL A 34 -13.24 0.78 -0.89
N SER A 35 -12.48 1.69 -0.29
CA SER A 35 -11.27 1.37 0.48
C SER A 35 -11.59 0.48 1.70
N LEU A 36 -12.72 0.74 2.38
CA LEU A 36 -13.20 -0.10 3.48
C LEU A 36 -13.73 -1.46 3.04
N LEU A 37 -14.39 -1.54 1.89
CA LEU A 37 -14.82 -2.81 1.30
C LEU A 37 -13.63 -3.62 0.78
N SER A 38 -12.54 -2.94 0.42
CA SER A 38 -11.29 -3.54 -0.06
C SER A 38 -10.37 -3.99 1.09
N VAL A 39 -10.88 -4.24 2.30
CA VAL A 39 -10.06 -4.77 3.41
C VAL A 39 -9.50 -6.15 3.02
N ARG A 40 -8.20 -6.18 2.74
CA ARG A 40 -7.45 -7.35 2.25
C ARG A 40 -6.82 -8.17 3.37
N SER A 41 -6.86 -7.66 4.60
CA SER A 41 -6.09 -8.19 5.75
C SER A 41 -6.32 -9.68 5.99
N THR A 42 -7.55 -10.16 5.80
CA THR A 42 -7.89 -11.58 5.92
C THR A 42 -7.27 -12.42 4.80
N ALA A 43 -7.35 -11.97 3.54
CA ALA A 43 -6.78 -12.69 2.41
C ALA A 43 -5.25 -12.75 2.49
N VAL A 44 -4.61 -11.64 2.91
CA VAL A 44 -3.17 -11.59 3.19
C VAL A 44 -2.80 -12.59 4.29
N GLY A 45 -3.55 -12.62 5.40
CA GLY A 45 -3.33 -13.57 6.49
C GLY A 45 -3.44 -15.03 6.06
N VAL A 46 -4.43 -15.36 5.21
CA VAL A 46 -4.59 -16.72 4.65
C VAL A 46 -3.39 -17.10 3.79
N LEU A 47 -2.96 -16.24 2.88
CA LEU A 47 -1.79 -16.52 2.03
C LEU A 47 -0.52 -16.72 2.86
N ARG A 48 -0.33 -15.93 3.93
CA ARG A 48 0.79 -16.09 4.87
C ARG A 48 0.72 -17.40 5.65
N LEU A 49 -0.47 -17.83 6.06
CA LEU A 49 -0.66 -19.10 6.77
C LEU A 49 -0.30 -20.32 5.91
N PHE A 50 -0.53 -20.23 4.59
CA PHE A 50 -0.14 -21.25 3.63
C PHE A 50 1.27 -21.06 3.05
N ASP A 51 2.08 -20.15 3.61
CA ASP A 51 3.44 -19.85 3.16
C ASP A 51 3.52 -19.38 1.68
N ARG A 52 2.44 -18.80 1.16
CA ARG A 52 2.33 -18.29 -0.22
C ARG A 52 2.55 -16.79 -0.30
N PHE A 53 3.73 -16.37 0.19
CA PHE A 53 4.18 -14.98 0.10
C PHE A 53 4.40 -14.53 -1.35
N ASP A 54 4.66 -15.48 -2.28
CA ASP A 54 4.78 -15.26 -3.72
C ASP A 54 3.51 -14.65 -4.33
N LEU A 55 2.35 -15.24 -4.05
CA LEU A 55 1.07 -14.78 -4.56
C LEU A 55 0.65 -13.44 -3.93
N GLY A 56 0.98 -13.25 -2.64
CA GLY A 56 0.78 -11.98 -1.96
C GLY A 56 1.60 -10.85 -2.58
N ALA A 57 2.88 -11.11 -2.90
CA ALA A 57 3.75 -10.14 -3.56
C ALA A 57 3.25 -9.76 -4.96
N MET A 58 2.77 -10.74 -5.74
CA MET A 58 2.17 -10.47 -7.05
C MET A 58 0.89 -9.63 -6.95
N ALA A 59 0.04 -9.90 -5.95
CA ALA A 59 -1.15 -9.10 -5.69
C ALA A 59 -0.78 -7.68 -5.22
N ASP A 60 0.21 -7.50 -4.35
CA ASP A 60 0.64 -6.16 -3.94
C ASP A 60 1.23 -5.33 -5.09
N ALA A 61 1.85 -5.99 -6.08
CA ALA A 61 2.36 -5.33 -7.28
C ALA A 61 1.25 -4.76 -8.18
N THR A 62 0.00 -5.25 -8.09
CA THR A 62 -1.09 -4.73 -8.93
C THR A 62 -1.50 -3.31 -8.53
N THR A 63 -1.39 -2.93 -7.25
CA THR A 63 -1.75 -1.56 -6.82
C THR A 63 -0.91 -0.49 -7.52
N PRO A 64 0.44 -0.50 -7.45
CA PRO A 64 1.25 0.51 -8.12
C PRO A 64 1.10 0.44 -9.64
N LEU A 65 0.99 -0.75 -10.24
CA LEU A 65 0.82 -0.90 -11.68
C LEU A 65 -0.50 -0.28 -12.18
N MET A 66 -1.61 -0.57 -11.51
CA MET A 66 -2.92 -0.03 -11.87
C MET A 66 -3.00 1.47 -11.61
N ARG A 67 -2.37 1.97 -10.53
CA ARG A 67 -2.28 3.42 -10.28
C ARG A 67 -1.47 4.13 -11.35
N PHE A 68 -0.35 3.55 -11.78
CA PHE A 68 0.48 4.09 -12.86
C PHE A 68 -0.30 4.12 -14.18
N ALA A 69 -0.88 3.00 -14.60
CA ALA A 69 -1.70 2.93 -15.81
C ALA A 69 -2.89 3.90 -15.75
N GLY A 70 -3.60 3.95 -14.62
CA GLY A 70 -4.71 4.88 -14.41
C GLY A 70 -4.27 6.34 -14.45
N ALA A 71 -3.10 6.68 -13.90
CA ALA A 71 -2.53 8.03 -13.97
C ALA A 71 -2.25 8.44 -15.43
N LEU A 72 -1.63 7.56 -16.23
CA LEU A 72 -1.37 7.83 -17.65
C LEU A 72 -2.66 8.12 -18.42
N VAL A 73 -3.71 7.32 -18.19
CA VAL A 73 -5.02 7.51 -18.83
C VAL A 73 -5.63 8.85 -18.45
N VAL A 74 -5.58 9.23 -17.17
CA VAL A 74 -6.14 10.51 -16.70
C VAL A 74 -5.35 11.70 -17.28
N VAL A 75 -4.02 11.62 -17.33
CA VAL A 75 -3.18 12.68 -17.90
C VAL A 75 -3.42 12.82 -19.40
N ALA A 76 -3.53 11.72 -20.14
CA ALA A 76 -3.73 11.73 -21.60
C ALA A 76 -5.13 12.20 -22.03
N THR A 77 -6.14 12.04 -21.18
CA THR A 77 -7.52 12.43 -21.50
C THR A 77 -7.83 13.85 -21.03
N ARG A 78 -7.98 14.03 -19.71
CA ARG A 78 -8.13 15.33 -19.04
C ARG A 78 -7.64 15.23 -17.59
N PRO A 79 -6.54 15.90 -17.23
CA PRO A 79 -6.06 15.95 -15.87
C PRO A 79 -7.12 16.52 -14.93
N SER A 80 -7.66 15.68 -14.04
CA SER A 80 -8.67 16.10 -13.05
C SER A 80 -8.56 15.26 -11.78
N VAL A 81 -8.81 15.88 -10.63
CA VAL A 81 -8.76 15.18 -9.33
C VAL A 81 -9.75 14.02 -9.29
N GLY A 82 -10.95 14.20 -9.84
CA GLY A 82 -11.96 13.14 -9.94
C GLY A 82 -11.49 11.94 -10.77
N GLY A 83 -10.79 12.17 -11.88
CA GLY A 83 -10.20 11.10 -12.69
C GLY A 83 -9.16 10.29 -11.90
N PHE A 84 -8.28 10.96 -11.17
CA PHE A 84 -7.31 10.29 -10.30
C PHE A 84 -7.98 9.49 -9.18
N LEU A 85 -9.05 10.00 -8.57
CA LEU A 85 -9.82 9.28 -7.54
C LEU A 85 -10.44 7.99 -8.09
N LEU A 86 -11.04 8.05 -9.29
CA LEU A 86 -11.61 6.87 -9.95
C LEU A 86 -10.53 5.83 -10.29
N ALA A 87 -9.41 6.27 -10.87
CA ALA A 87 -8.28 5.41 -11.18
C ALA A 87 -7.74 4.71 -9.92
N TRP A 88 -7.58 5.45 -8.81
CA TRP A 88 -7.13 4.88 -7.54
C TRP A 88 -8.14 3.91 -6.95
N GLY A 89 -9.44 4.23 -7.03
CA GLY A 89 -10.51 3.33 -6.60
C GLY A 89 -10.50 2.01 -7.38
N MET A 90 -10.37 2.08 -8.70
CA MET A 90 -10.25 0.89 -9.55
C MET A 90 -9.00 0.07 -9.22
N ALA A 91 -7.88 0.72 -8.93
CA ALA A 91 -6.65 0.04 -8.51
C ALA A 91 -6.84 -0.75 -7.20
N GLU A 92 -7.56 -0.19 -6.22
CA GLU A 92 -7.88 -0.90 -4.97
C GLU A 92 -8.78 -2.12 -5.23
N ILE A 93 -9.82 -1.97 -6.06
CA ILE A 93 -10.74 -3.05 -6.42
C ILE A 93 -9.98 -4.19 -7.11
N VAL A 94 -9.15 -3.88 -8.11
CA VAL A 94 -8.36 -4.88 -8.85
C VAL A 94 -7.37 -5.57 -7.93
N THR A 95 -6.77 -4.84 -7.00
CA THR A 95 -5.85 -5.45 -6.03
C THR A 95 -6.59 -6.38 -5.07
N ALA A 96 -7.72 -5.94 -4.51
CA ALA A 96 -8.55 -6.78 -3.65
C ALA A 96 -9.02 -8.05 -4.40
N ALA A 97 -9.46 -7.91 -5.65
CA ALA A 97 -9.84 -9.03 -6.50
C ALA A 97 -8.67 -9.99 -6.72
N SER A 98 -7.46 -9.49 -6.98
CA SER A 98 -6.26 -10.30 -7.16
C SER A 98 -5.94 -11.15 -5.93
N TYR A 99 -6.03 -10.56 -4.72
CA TYR A 99 -5.89 -11.28 -3.46
C TYR A 99 -6.92 -12.40 -3.30
N TRP A 100 -8.20 -12.10 -3.55
CA TRP A 100 -9.27 -13.10 -3.41
C TRP A 100 -9.20 -14.18 -4.47
N ILE A 101 -8.79 -13.88 -5.70
CA ILE A 101 -8.55 -14.87 -6.74
C ILE A 101 -7.39 -15.78 -6.33
N ALA A 102 -6.29 -15.23 -5.80
CA ALA A 102 -5.16 -16.01 -5.30
C ALA A 102 -5.58 -16.97 -4.17
N VAL A 103 -6.33 -16.47 -3.19
CA VAL A 103 -6.91 -17.30 -2.11
C VAL A 103 -7.82 -18.38 -2.69
N ARG A 104 -8.75 -18.02 -3.58
CA ARG A 104 -9.65 -19.00 -4.22
C ARG A 104 -8.90 -20.07 -4.99
N ARG A 105 -7.84 -19.74 -5.74
CA ARG A 105 -7.05 -20.74 -6.46
C ARG A 105 -6.32 -21.68 -5.52
N LEU A 106 -5.80 -21.16 -4.41
CA LEU A 106 -5.08 -21.94 -3.42
C LEU A 106 -6.00 -22.84 -2.61
N THR A 107 -7.20 -22.34 -2.30
CA THR A 107 -8.16 -23.05 -1.45
C THR A 107 -9.25 -23.76 -2.24
N ALA A 108 -9.44 -23.56 -3.54
CA ALA A 108 -10.47 -24.25 -4.34
C ALA A 108 -10.49 -25.79 -4.18
N PRO A 109 -9.35 -26.49 -3.98
CA PRO A 109 -9.37 -27.93 -3.67
C PRO A 109 -9.78 -28.28 -2.23
N ARG A 110 -9.78 -27.31 -1.29
CA ARG A 110 -9.89 -27.53 0.16
C ARG A 110 -10.93 -26.64 0.88
N LEU A 111 -11.51 -25.65 0.20
CA LEU A 111 -12.47 -24.69 0.72
C LEU A 111 -13.84 -25.35 0.76
N ARG A 112 -14.01 -26.33 1.65
CA ARG A 112 -15.34 -26.55 2.21
C ARG A 112 -15.72 -25.24 2.93
N LEU A 113 -17.00 -24.98 3.08
CA LEU A 113 -17.55 -23.78 3.71
C LEU A 113 -17.33 -23.60 5.25
N PRO A 114 -16.60 -24.43 6.07
CA PRO A 114 -16.64 -24.24 7.52
C PRO A 114 -15.77 -23.09 8.07
N ILE A 115 -15.01 -22.34 7.26
CA ILE A 115 -14.21 -21.20 7.76
C ILE A 115 -15.10 -20.12 8.43
N LEU A 116 -16.30 -19.86 7.90
CA LEU A 116 -17.26 -18.93 8.51
C LEU A 116 -17.82 -19.46 9.85
N ARG A 117 -17.88 -20.78 10.03
CA ARG A 117 -18.31 -21.42 11.29
C ARG A 117 -17.20 -21.51 12.34
N GLY A 118 -15.93 -21.47 11.92
CA GLY A 118 -14.76 -21.48 12.81
C GLY A 118 -14.30 -20.09 13.27
N ALA A 119 -14.72 -19.02 12.59
CA ALA A 119 -14.33 -17.64 12.93
C ALA A 119 -14.71 -17.24 14.37
N SER A 120 -15.81 -17.77 14.91
CA SER A 120 -16.25 -17.57 16.29
C SER A 120 -15.56 -18.49 17.31
N ARG A 121 -14.79 -19.50 16.86
CA ARG A 121 -13.97 -20.38 17.72
C ARG A 121 -12.49 -19.98 17.73
N ALA A 122 -11.99 -19.34 16.67
CA ALA A 122 -10.60 -18.88 16.58
C ALA A 122 -10.09 -18.02 17.76
N PRO A 123 -10.89 -17.10 18.37
CA PRO A 123 -10.45 -16.36 19.56
C PRO A 123 -10.38 -17.22 20.83
N ARG A 124 -11.09 -18.36 20.87
CA ARG A 124 -11.07 -19.30 22.01
C ARG A 124 -9.85 -20.21 21.96
N ASP A 125 -9.39 -20.56 20.76
CA ASP A 125 -8.22 -21.43 20.56
C ASP A 125 -6.88 -20.69 20.72
N ALA A 126 -6.89 -19.35 20.62
CA ALA A 126 -5.70 -18.50 20.78
C ALA A 126 -5.98 -17.31 21.72
N PRO A 127 -5.90 -17.50 23.06
CA PRO A 127 -6.08 -16.43 24.02
C PRO A 127 -4.99 -15.37 23.83
N GLY A 128 -5.39 -14.18 23.36
CA GLY A 128 -4.47 -13.06 23.07
C GLY A 128 -4.56 -12.51 21.65
N LEU A 129 -5.19 -13.24 20.72
CA LEU A 129 -5.33 -12.82 19.32
C LEU A 129 -6.01 -11.44 19.19
N TRP A 130 -7.03 -11.19 20.02
CA TRP A 130 -7.77 -9.92 20.01
C TRP A 130 -6.94 -8.76 20.52
N ARG A 131 -6.24 -8.95 21.66
CA ARG A 131 -5.37 -7.91 22.25
C ARG A 131 -4.21 -7.59 21.31
N PHE A 132 -3.56 -8.61 20.75
CA PHE A 132 -2.50 -8.42 19.76
C PHE A 132 -3.01 -7.69 18.51
N SER A 133 -4.16 -8.08 17.97
CA SER A 133 -4.76 -7.43 16.80
C SER A 133 -5.08 -5.96 17.08
N TRP A 134 -5.65 -5.64 18.25
CA TRP A 134 -5.95 -4.26 18.64
C TRP A 134 -4.69 -3.43 18.80
N THR A 135 -3.70 -3.90 19.55
CA THR A 135 -2.44 -3.17 19.75
C THR A 135 -1.73 -2.94 18.42
N THR A 136 -1.69 -3.95 17.55
CA THR A 136 -1.07 -3.83 16.23
C THR A 136 -1.82 -2.83 15.35
N ASN A 137 -3.15 -2.90 15.30
CA ASN A 137 -3.94 -1.94 14.52
C ASN A 137 -3.80 -0.51 15.06
N LEU A 138 -3.72 -0.32 16.39
CA LEU A 138 -3.50 0.99 16.99
C LEU A 138 -2.14 1.56 16.62
N VAL A 139 -1.07 0.76 16.72
CA VAL A 139 0.29 1.18 16.35
C VAL A 139 0.34 1.56 14.86
N LEU A 140 -0.21 0.73 13.97
CA LEU A 140 -0.22 1.00 12.54
C LEU A 140 -1.05 2.24 12.18
N THR A 141 -2.18 2.45 12.88
CA THR A 141 -3.03 3.63 12.67
C THR A 141 -2.31 4.89 13.15
N LEU A 142 -1.67 4.83 14.32
CA LEU A 142 -0.93 5.95 14.89
C LEU A 142 0.24 6.34 13.97
N GLU A 143 1.01 5.36 13.49
CA GLU A 143 2.12 5.60 12.57
C GLU A 143 1.63 6.24 11.26
N ALA A 144 0.52 5.76 10.71
CA ALA A 144 -0.09 6.33 9.51
C ALA A 144 -0.56 7.77 9.73
N ALA A 145 -1.19 8.04 10.88
CA ALA A 145 -1.65 9.36 11.26
C ALA A 145 -0.46 10.33 11.42
N SER A 146 0.59 9.93 12.15
CA SER A 146 1.79 10.75 12.37
C SER A 146 2.44 11.22 11.08
N ARG A 147 2.47 10.37 10.03
CA ARG A 147 3.00 10.74 8.71
C ARG A 147 2.17 11.81 8.01
N GLN A 148 0.88 11.91 8.30
CA GLN A 148 -0.04 12.87 7.67
C GLN A 148 -0.10 14.21 8.39
N VAL A 149 0.17 14.24 9.71
CA VAL A 149 0.13 15.46 10.52
C VAL A 149 1.00 16.57 9.93
N ALA A 150 2.23 16.26 9.50
CA ALA A 150 3.13 17.26 8.94
C ALA A 150 2.55 17.96 7.69
N VAL A 151 1.95 17.20 6.77
CA VAL A 151 1.35 17.75 5.54
C VAL A 151 0.12 18.62 5.89
N VAL A 152 -0.69 18.16 6.84
CA VAL A 152 -1.89 18.89 7.28
C VAL A 152 -1.50 20.20 7.98
N LEU A 153 -0.51 20.18 8.87
CA LEU A 153 -0.01 21.39 9.54
C LEU A 153 0.54 22.40 8.53
N VAL A 154 1.32 21.95 7.56
CA VAL A 154 1.78 22.82 6.46
C VAL A 154 0.59 23.39 5.69
N GLY A 155 -0.41 22.57 5.35
CA GLY A 155 -1.60 23.05 4.65
C GLY A 155 -2.46 24.04 5.42
N LEU A 156 -2.58 23.86 6.74
CA LEU A 156 -3.28 24.82 7.60
C LEU A 156 -2.52 26.14 7.74
N ALA A 157 -1.19 26.11 7.81
CA ALA A 157 -0.37 27.30 7.99
C ALA A 157 -0.10 28.08 6.69
N THR A 158 0.02 27.38 5.56
CA THR A 158 0.50 27.97 4.28
C THR A 158 -0.45 27.77 3.10
N GLY A 159 -1.57 27.07 3.31
CA GLY A 159 -2.59 26.82 2.31
C GLY A 159 -2.37 25.55 1.46
N PRO A 160 -3.37 25.17 0.64
CA PRO A 160 -3.40 23.88 -0.05
C PRO A 160 -2.28 23.67 -1.08
N VAL A 161 -1.85 24.74 -1.77
CA VAL A 161 -0.80 24.67 -2.80
C VAL A 161 0.55 24.34 -2.18
N ALA A 162 0.90 25.01 -1.08
CA ALA A 162 2.13 24.75 -0.34
C ALA A 162 2.15 23.35 0.29
N ALA A 163 1.01 22.86 0.79
CA ALA A 163 0.86 21.48 1.25
C ALA A 163 1.14 20.45 0.15
N GLY A 164 0.65 20.72 -1.07
CA GLY A 164 0.92 19.89 -2.25
C GLY A 164 2.41 19.81 -2.57
N ASN A 165 3.09 20.96 -2.61
CA ASN A 165 4.54 21.04 -2.86
C ASN A 165 5.35 20.32 -1.79
N TYR A 166 5.00 20.50 -0.51
CA TYR A 166 5.64 19.80 0.60
C TYR A 166 5.49 18.28 0.47
N ARG A 167 4.28 17.81 0.14
CA ARG A 167 4.02 16.38 -0.07
C ARG A 167 4.86 15.81 -1.21
N LEU A 168 5.00 16.54 -2.33
CA LEU A 168 5.85 16.12 -3.45
C LEU A 168 7.32 16.02 -3.03
N ALA A 169 7.84 17.01 -2.30
CA ALA A 169 9.21 17.01 -1.80
C ALA A 169 9.49 15.83 -0.87
N VAL A 170 8.57 15.55 0.07
CA VAL A 170 8.67 14.39 0.97
C VAL A 170 8.65 13.08 0.18
N GLN A 171 7.80 12.97 -0.83
CA GLN A 171 7.71 11.76 -1.66
C GLN A 171 8.98 11.52 -2.49
N LEU A 172 9.60 12.58 -3.00
CA LEU A 172 10.88 12.51 -3.70
C LEU A 172 12.01 12.05 -2.75
N SER A 173 12.11 12.67 -1.57
CA SER A 173 13.09 12.30 -0.54
C SER A 173 12.96 10.83 -0.12
N GLN A 174 11.74 10.35 0.13
CA GLN A 174 11.48 8.95 0.46
C GLN A 174 11.87 7.99 -0.66
N SER A 175 11.83 8.42 -1.92
CA SER A 175 12.23 7.59 -3.05
C SER A 175 13.74 7.39 -3.07
N ILE A 176 14.51 8.44 -2.77
CA ILE A 176 15.97 8.36 -2.60
C ILE A 176 16.32 7.42 -1.43
N ILE A 177 15.65 7.59 -0.28
CA ILE A 177 15.88 6.74 0.91
C ILE A 177 15.67 5.25 0.59
N ARG A 178 14.62 4.91 -0.18
CA ARG A 178 14.34 3.52 -0.57
C ARG A 178 15.44 2.91 -1.43
N VAL A 179 15.99 3.68 -2.37
CA VAL A 179 17.12 3.23 -3.21
C VAL A 179 18.36 3.01 -2.35
N SER A 180 18.64 3.93 -1.42
CA SER A 180 19.75 3.79 -0.47
C SER A 180 19.60 2.56 0.42
N ASP A 181 18.39 2.28 0.92
CA ASP A 181 18.13 1.08 1.74
C ASP A 181 18.33 -0.21 0.94
N MET A 182 17.90 -0.25 -0.32
CA MET A 182 18.14 -1.39 -1.22
C MET A 182 19.64 -1.65 -1.43
N ALA A 183 20.41 -0.59 -1.69
CA ALA A 183 21.86 -0.70 -1.83
C ALA A 183 22.51 -1.19 -0.53
N SER A 184 22.12 -0.61 0.60
CA SER A 184 22.61 -0.97 1.93
C SER A 184 22.39 -2.44 2.24
N ARG A 185 21.15 -2.95 2.11
CA ARG A 185 20.82 -4.36 2.38
C ARG A 185 21.64 -5.33 1.55
N ALA A 186 21.85 -5.00 0.29
CA ALA A 186 22.50 -5.91 -0.62
C ALA A 186 24.05 -5.85 -0.48
N ILE A 187 24.61 -4.71 -0.04
CA ILE A 187 26.00 -4.61 0.43
C ILE A 187 26.19 -5.44 1.71
N PHE A 188 25.29 -5.30 2.70
CA PHE A 188 25.33 -6.09 3.93
C PHE A 188 25.25 -7.61 3.65
N ALA A 189 24.40 -8.03 2.71
CA ALA A 189 24.33 -9.42 2.29
C ALA A 189 25.65 -9.94 1.70
N GLU A 190 26.36 -9.11 0.94
CA GLU A 190 27.68 -9.47 0.41
C GLU A 190 28.72 -9.59 1.53
N PHE A 191 28.79 -8.62 2.43
CA PHE A 191 29.69 -8.67 3.59
C PHE A 191 29.44 -9.88 4.49
N ALA A 192 28.18 -10.26 4.73
CA ALA A 192 27.84 -11.42 5.53
C ALA A 192 28.24 -12.74 4.84
N ARG A 193 28.12 -12.82 3.51
CA ARG A 193 28.55 -13.99 2.72
C ARG A 193 30.08 -14.14 2.69
N THR A 194 30.82 -13.05 2.50
CA THR A 194 32.30 -13.10 2.45
C THR A 194 32.94 -13.48 3.79
N HIS A 195 32.24 -13.27 4.91
CA HIS A 195 32.72 -13.70 6.23
C HIS A 195 32.27 -15.13 6.60
N GLY A 196 31.31 -15.72 5.86
CA GLY A 196 30.82 -17.09 6.06
C GLY A 196 31.53 -18.12 5.18
N ASP A 197 32.00 -17.74 4.00
CA ASP A 197 32.65 -18.64 3.03
C ASP A 197 34.19 -18.55 3.10
N ALA A 198 34.80 -19.44 3.89
CA ALA A 198 36.21 -19.79 3.77
C ALA A 198 36.51 -20.71 2.55
N GLY A 199 35.64 -20.77 1.54
CA GLY A 199 35.80 -21.71 0.42
C GLY A 199 34.89 -21.42 -0.78
N GLY A 200 35.42 -20.62 -1.71
CA GLY A 200 35.04 -20.44 -3.12
C GLY A 200 33.74 -21.06 -3.66
N ALA A 201 32.73 -20.20 -3.87
CA ALA A 201 31.75 -20.33 -4.96
C ALA A 201 31.14 -18.96 -5.27
N GLY A 202 31.89 -18.11 -5.97
CA GLY A 202 31.44 -16.79 -6.43
C GLY A 202 30.35 -16.89 -7.51
N ILE A 203 29.09 -17.01 -7.10
CA ILE A 203 27.94 -16.82 -7.98
C ILE A 203 27.42 -15.39 -7.83
N ASP A 204 28.11 -14.50 -8.55
CA ASP A 204 27.67 -13.28 -9.21
C ASP A 204 26.52 -12.45 -8.56
N ALA A 205 26.74 -11.99 -7.32
CA ALA A 205 25.91 -10.97 -6.67
C ALA A 205 25.67 -9.74 -7.57
N ARG A 206 26.64 -9.41 -8.43
CA ARG A 206 26.53 -8.35 -9.45
C ARG A 206 25.39 -8.58 -10.45
N ARG A 207 25.03 -9.82 -10.79
CA ARG A 207 23.92 -10.12 -11.71
C ARG A 207 22.55 -9.90 -11.07
N LEU A 208 22.39 -10.26 -9.81
CA LEU A 208 21.16 -10.04 -9.04
C LEU A 208 20.95 -8.56 -8.75
N PHE A 209 22.01 -7.86 -8.34
CA PHE A 209 22.02 -6.41 -8.23
C PHE A 209 21.71 -5.74 -9.57
N ALA A 210 22.37 -6.13 -10.65
CA ALA A 210 22.09 -5.56 -11.97
C ALA A 210 20.64 -5.78 -12.42
N HIS A 211 20.03 -6.92 -12.09
CA HIS A 211 18.61 -7.17 -12.39
C HIS A 211 17.67 -6.27 -11.59
N ILE A 212 17.87 -6.16 -10.28
CA ILE A 212 17.02 -5.36 -9.40
C ILE A 212 17.24 -3.86 -9.69
N THR A 213 18.49 -3.43 -9.89
CA THR A 213 18.83 -2.06 -10.24
C THR A 213 18.32 -1.70 -11.63
N ARG A 214 18.40 -2.58 -12.64
CA ARG A 214 17.81 -2.32 -13.97
C ARG A 214 16.28 -2.22 -13.91
N LEU A 215 15.62 -3.06 -13.11
CA LEU A 215 14.17 -2.96 -12.91
C LEU A 215 13.77 -1.66 -12.18
N ALA A 216 14.54 -1.26 -11.16
CA ALA A 216 14.33 -0.01 -10.44
C ALA A 216 14.61 1.22 -11.32
N VAL A 217 15.67 1.19 -12.12
CA VAL A 217 16.05 2.26 -13.05
C VAL A 217 15.07 2.36 -14.22
N ALA A 218 14.58 1.23 -14.76
CA ALA A 218 13.53 1.23 -15.78
C ALA A 218 12.21 1.82 -15.22
N ALA A 219 11.85 1.47 -13.99
CA ALA A 219 10.69 2.05 -13.31
C ALA A 219 10.87 3.55 -13.03
N ALA A 220 12.09 3.99 -12.67
CA ALA A 220 12.39 5.40 -12.43
C ALA A 220 12.45 6.23 -13.72
N LEU A 221 13.04 5.70 -14.80
CA LEU A 221 13.09 6.35 -16.12
C LEU A 221 11.69 6.48 -16.73
N GLY A 222 10.84 5.47 -16.56
CA GLY A 222 9.43 5.54 -16.94
C GLY A 222 8.65 6.62 -16.17
N LEU A 223 9.11 7.00 -14.96
CA LEU A 223 8.50 8.04 -14.14
C LEU A 223 8.93 9.46 -14.56
N THR A 224 10.11 9.61 -15.15
CA THR A 224 10.66 10.91 -15.59
C THR A 224 10.29 11.28 -17.03
N LEU A 225 9.80 10.32 -17.81
CA LEU A 225 9.39 10.50 -19.21
C LEU A 225 7.89 10.85 -19.36
N VAL A 226 7.16 10.98 -18.25
CA VAL A 226 5.73 11.34 -18.15
C VAL A 226 5.62 12.63 -17.37
#